data_AF-A0A1U8N553-F1
#
_entry.id   AF-A0A1U8N553-F1
#
_cell.length_a   1.000
_cell.length_b   1.000
_cell.length_c   1.000
_cell.angle_alpha   90.00
_cell.angle_beta   90.00
_cell.angle_gamma   90.00
#
_symmetry.space_group_name_H-M   'P 1'
#
loop_
_entity.id
_entity.type
_entity.pdbx_description
1 polymer ?
#
loop_
_entity_poly.entity_id
_entity_poly.type
_entity_poly.pdbx_seq_one_letter_code
_entity_poly.pdbx_strand_id
1 'polypeptide(L)'
;MAPAGDGWFCATAPCGPGARYRFRLDADRAVPDPASRLQSGGVHGWSVVVAPFADAVQRPDWRGRPWEEAVILEVHPGTLGGFDGIAERLEGWAALGITVVQLMPVNAFGGTRNWGYDGVLPYAPAESYGTPASLRALVDRAHALGLSVMLDVVYNHFGPDGNYLGDYASGFFHADAHTPWGGAVAVDREPVARFFIDNALMWLEDYGFDGLRFDAVHAIDDDAFLDRMAREIRARIRPDRHVHLVLENERNDAERLGDGRYDAQWNDDFHNVLHVLLTGETNAYYADFADRPAER
;
A
#
# COMPACT_ATOMS: atom_id res chain seq x y z
N MET A 1 -4.83 -29.87 -0.07
CA MET A 1 -3.45 -29.38 0.04
C MET A 1 -2.69 -30.30 0.97
N ALA A 2 -1.38 -30.45 0.81
CA ALA A 2 -0.54 -31.24 1.70
C ALA A 2 0.09 -30.32 2.77
N PRO A 3 0.20 -30.76 4.03
CA PRO A 3 0.93 -30.01 5.05
C PRO A 3 2.41 -29.91 4.69
N ALA A 4 3.00 -28.73 4.84
CA ALA A 4 4.39 -28.43 4.51
C ALA A 4 5.26 -28.09 5.74
N GLY A 5 4.70 -28.17 6.95
CA GLY A 5 5.36 -27.79 8.21
C GLY A 5 4.97 -26.39 8.68
N ASP A 6 5.11 -26.11 9.97
CA ASP A 6 4.90 -24.78 10.58
C ASP A 6 3.58 -24.09 10.23
N GLY A 7 2.50 -24.89 10.08
CA GLY A 7 1.16 -24.40 9.73
C GLY A 7 0.94 -24.16 8.23
N TRP A 8 1.96 -24.32 7.37
CA TRP A 8 1.84 -24.16 5.93
C TRP A 8 1.17 -25.35 5.26
N PHE A 9 0.40 -25.06 4.22
CA PHE A 9 -0.20 -26.03 3.31
C PHE A 9 0.15 -25.67 1.87
N CYS A 10 0.50 -26.67 1.07
CA CYS A 10 0.88 -26.47 -0.34
C CYS A 10 0.12 -27.43 -1.26
N ALA A 11 -0.12 -27.00 -2.50
CA ALA A 11 -0.61 -27.86 -3.57
C ALA A 11 -0.12 -27.34 -4.92
N THR A 12 0.18 -28.26 -5.84
CA THR A 12 0.41 -27.95 -7.25
C THR A 12 -0.78 -28.48 -8.04
N ALA A 13 -1.42 -27.62 -8.83
CA ALA A 13 -2.57 -27.98 -9.65
C ALA A 13 -2.39 -27.43 -11.08
N PRO A 14 -2.79 -28.19 -12.12
CA PRO A 14 -2.74 -27.70 -13.49
C PRO A 14 -3.81 -26.62 -13.67
N CYS A 15 -3.38 -25.36 -13.75
CA CYS A 15 -4.24 -24.20 -14.01
C CYS A 15 -3.47 -23.15 -14.81
N GLY A 16 -4.22 -22.23 -15.42
CA GLY A 16 -3.66 -21.08 -16.14
C GLY A 16 -4.28 -19.77 -15.67
N PRO A 17 -3.80 -18.63 -16.20
CA PRO A 17 -4.39 -17.33 -15.92
C PRO A 17 -5.91 -17.32 -16.15
N GLY A 18 -6.64 -16.67 -15.24
CA GLY A 18 -8.11 -16.63 -15.23
C GLY A 18 -8.76 -17.78 -14.45
N ALA A 19 -8.01 -18.80 -14.03
CA ALA A 19 -8.54 -19.84 -13.14
C ALA A 19 -8.99 -19.23 -11.81
N ARG A 20 -10.25 -19.49 -11.44
CA ARG A 20 -10.83 -19.05 -10.17
C ARG A 20 -10.59 -20.08 -9.08
N TYR A 21 -10.19 -19.65 -7.90
CA TYR A 21 -9.94 -20.51 -6.76
C TYR A 21 -10.32 -19.85 -5.43
N ARG A 22 -10.50 -20.70 -4.43
CA ARG A 22 -10.69 -20.38 -3.01
C ARG A 22 -10.04 -21.48 -2.19
N PHE A 23 -9.57 -21.17 -1.00
CA PHE A 23 -9.16 -22.19 -0.05
C PHE A 23 -10.35 -22.63 0.78
N ARG A 24 -10.35 -23.91 1.16
CA ARG A 24 -11.39 -24.50 2.00
C ARG A 24 -10.77 -24.82 3.36
N LEU A 25 -11.20 -24.10 4.40
CA LEU A 25 -10.68 -24.24 5.77
C LEU A 25 -11.34 -25.42 6.50
N ASP A 26 -12.64 -25.63 6.26
CA ASP A 26 -13.43 -26.73 6.80
C ASP A 26 -14.51 -27.18 5.80
N ALA A 27 -15.43 -28.06 6.19
CA ALA A 27 -16.44 -28.61 5.28
C ALA A 27 -17.37 -27.54 4.67
N ASP A 28 -17.65 -26.48 5.43
CA ASP A 28 -18.69 -25.50 5.12
C ASP A 28 -18.11 -24.13 4.70
N ARG A 29 -16.80 -23.94 4.91
CA ARG A 29 -16.14 -22.64 4.72
C ARG A 29 -15.10 -22.65 3.60
N ALA A 30 -15.43 -21.96 2.52
CA ALA A 30 -14.49 -21.61 1.46
C ALA A 30 -14.29 -20.09 1.40
N VAL A 31 -13.03 -19.67 1.41
CA VAL A 31 -12.60 -18.28 1.58
C VAL A 31 -11.58 -17.90 0.50
N PRO A 32 -11.50 -16.62 0.11
CA PRO A 32 -10.51 -16.14 -0.86
C PRO A 32 -9.10 -16.20 -0.28
N ASP A 33 -8.11 -16.27 -1.16
CA ASP A 33 -6.70 -16.16 -0.80
C ASP A 33 -6.39 -14.78 -0.20
N PRO A 34 -5.87 -14.68 1.04
CA PRO A 34 -5.45 -13.40 1.62
C PRO A 34 -4.33 -12.70 0.83
N ALA A 35 -3.52 -13.46 0.08
CA ALA A 35 -2.51 -12.95 -0.84
C ALA A 35 -2.98 -12.95 -2.32
N SER A 36 -4.29 -12.90 -2.55
CA SER A 36 -4.84 -12.87 -3.91
C SER A 36 -4.30 -11.70 -4.72
N ARG A 37 -3.99 -11.94 -6.00
CA ARG A 37 -3.55 -10.92 -6.96
C ARG A 37 -4.69 -10.29 -7.76
N LEU A 38 -5.88 -10.89 -7.72
CA LEU A 38 -7.09 -10.44 -8.42
C LEU A 38 -8.31 -11.14 -7.81
N GLN A 39 -9.35 -10.38 -7.51
CA GLN A 39 -10.66 -10.92 -7.14
C GLN A 39 -11.62 -10.96 -8.33
N SER A 40 -12.61 -11.84 -8.22
CA SER A 40 -13.79 -11.89 -9.07
C SER A 40 -15.01 -12.02 -8.17
N GLY A 41 -15.73 -10.92 -7.99
CA GLY A 41 -16.95 -10.87 -7.18
C GLY A 41 -16.75 -10.31 -5.77
N GLY A 42 -15.83 -9.36 -5.60
CA GLY A 42 -15.54 -8.67 -4.35
C GLY A 42 -14.64 -9.47 -3.41
N VAL A 43 -14.40 -8.91 -2.21
CA VAL A 43 -13.50 -9.47 -1.19
C VAL A 43 -13.95 -10.77 -0.56
N HIS A 44 -15.15 -11.28 -0.86
CA HIS A 44 -15.62 -12.62 -0.48
C HIS A 44 -15.67 -13.59 -1.67
N GLY A 45 -15.34 -13.08 -2.86
CA GLY A 45 -15.47 -13.76 -4.13
C GLY A 45 -14.37 -14.77 -4.38
N TRP A 46 -14.07 -14.95 -5.66
CA TRP A 46 -13.04 -15.87 -6.09
C TRP A 46 -11.72 -15.14 -6.28
N SER A 47 -10.64 -15.66 -5.69
CA SER A 47 -9.31 -15.31 -6.14
C SER A 47 -9.09 -15.83 -7.55
N VAL A 48 -8.34 -15.08 -8.36
CA VAL A 48 -8.09 -15.41 -9.76
C VAL A 48 -6.58 -15.54 -9.96
N VAL A 49 -6.16 -16.63 -10.59
CA VAL A 49 -4.77 -16.78 -11.03
C VAL A 49 -4.49 -15.70 -12.07
N VAL A 50 -3.55 -14.81 -11.78
CA VAL A 50 -3.09 -13.80 -12.73
C VAL A 50 -1.99 -14.37 -13.61
N ALA A 51 -1.90 -13.92 -14.86
CA ALA A 51 -0.69 -14.14 -15.61
C ALA A 51 0.48 -13.48 -14.87
N PRO A 52 1.67 -14.10 -14.83
CA PRO A 52 2.85 -13.37 -14.45
C PRO A 52 2.89 -12.09 -15.26
N PHE A 53 3.17 -10.96 -14.61
CA PHE A 53 3.60 -9.79 -15.34
C PHE A 53 4.86 -10.25 -16.08
N ALA A 54 4.77 -10.44 -17.40
CA ALA A 54 5.93 -10.88 -18.18
C ALA A 54 7.11 -9.92 -17.91
N ASP A 55 8.35 -10.36 -18.14
CA ASP A 55 9.62 -9.63 -17.94
C ASP A 55 9.72 -8.23 -18.59
N ALA A 56 8.65 -7.74 -19.19
CA ALA A 56 8.54 -6.41 -19.76
C ALA A 56 8.40 -5.36 -18.66
N VAL A 57 9.48 -5.04 -17.94
CA VAL A 57 9.70 -3.62 -17.61
C VAL A 57 9.61 -2.90 -18.97
N GLN A 58 8.48 -2.27 -19.28
CA GLN A 58 8.25 -1.69 -20.61
C GLN A 58 9.25 -0.57 -20.88
N ARG A 59 9.88 -0.03 -19.82
CA ARG A 59 10.86 1.05 -19.84
C ARG A 59 12.07 0.72 -18.95
N PRO A 60 13.00 -0.16 -19.40
CA PRO A 60 14.17 -0.53 -18.60
C PRO A 60 15.08 0.67 -18.24
N ASP A 61 14.98 1.74 -19.05
CA ASP A 61 15.72 2.99 -18.87
C ASP A 61 15.06 3.94 -17.85
N TRP A 62 13.82 3.69 -17.42
CA TRP A 62 13.19 4.48 -16.38
C TRP A 62 13.88 4.19 -15.04
N ARG A 63 14.35 5.26 -14.41
CA ARG A 63 15.07 5.21 -13.13
C ARG A 63 14.29 5.86 -12.01
N GLY A 64 13.09 6.38 -12.24
CA GLY A 64 12.46 7.32 -11.31
C GLY A 64 13.12 8.70 -11.35
N ARG A 65 12.71 9.59 -10.45
CA ARG A 65 13.25 10.95 -10.30
C ARG A 65 13.93 11.11 -8.94
N PRO A 66 14.96 11.98 -8.81
CA PRO A 66 15.52 12.36 -7.52
C PRO A 66 14.45 12.90 -6.56
N TRP A 67 14.64 12.69 -5.25
CA TRP A 67 13.66 13.09 -4.24
C TRP A 67 13.48 14.61 -4.16
N GLU A 68 14.55 15.37 -4.41
CA GLU A 68 14.56 16.84 -4.38
C GLU A 68 13.70 17.46 -5.47
N GLU A 69 13.30 16.68 -6.48
CA GLU A 69 12.37 17.10 -7.54
C GLU A 69 10.90 16.78 -7.20
N ALA A 70 10.61 16.14 -6.07
CA ALA A 70 9.27 15.64 -5.75
C ALA A 70 8.27 16.79 -5.50
N VAL A 71 7.25 16.85 -6.35
CA VAL A 71 6.03 17.64 -6.20
C VAL A 71 4.89 16.64 -6.30
N ILE A 72 4.33 16.31 -5.14
CA ILE A 72 3.39 15.22 -4.97
C ILE A 72 1.96 15.71 -5.18
N LEU A 73 1.22 15.02 -6.04
CA LEU A 73 -0.23 15.13 -6.17
C LEU A 73 -0.88 13.86 -5.65
N GLU A 74 -1.55 13.94 -4.51
CA GLU A 74 -2.39 12.85 -4.00
C GLU A 74 -3.70 12.75 -4.78
N VAL A 75 -4.04 11.54 -5.20
CA VAL A 75 -5.24 11.26 -5.99
C VAL A 75 -5.98 10.02 -5.51
N HIS A 76 -7.30 10.11 -5.54
CA HIS A 76 -8.20 9.00 -5.20
C HIS A 76 -8.76 8.35 -6.49
N PRO A 77 -8.45 7.07 -6.78
CA PRO A 77 -8.89 6.41 -8.01
C PRO A 77 -10.41 6.39 -8.19
N GLY A 78 -11.16 6.11 -7.13
CA GLY A 78 -12.62 5.99 -7.21
C GLY A 78 -13.34 7.29 -7.60
N THR A 79 -12.74 8.46 -7.36
CA THR A 79 -13.33 9.77 -7.73
C THR A 79 -12.88 10.25 -9.10
N LEU A 80 -11.88 9.59 -9.69
CA LEU A 80 -11.29 9.96 -10.98
C LEU A 80 -11.60 8.95 -12.09
N GLY A 81 -12.54 8.02 -11.88
CA GLY A 81 -12.94 7.04 -12.88
C GLY A 81 -12.05 5.80 -12.94
N GLY A 82 -11.37 5.47 -11.84
CA GLY A 82 -10.45 4.33 -11.77
C GLY A 82 -9.10 4.62 -12.42
N PHE A 83 -8.33 3.57 -12.69
CA PHE A 83 -6.97 3.70 -13.21
C PHE A 83 -6.93 4.35 -14.59
N ASP A 84 -7.89 4.01 -15.47
CA ASP A 84 -7.98 4.58 -16.82
C ASP A 84 -8.31 6.08 -16.77
N GLY A 85 -9.24 6.50 -15.90
CA GLY A 85 -9.59 7.91 -15.76
C GLY A 85 -8.49 8.77 -15.11
N ILE A 86 -7.62 8.18 -14.28
CA ILE A 86 -6.37 8.83 -13.86
C ILE A 86 -5.42 8.96 -15.05
N ALA A 87 -5.26 7.91 -15.85
CA ALA A 87 -4.31 7.88 -16.97
C ALA A 87 -4.58 9.01 -17.99
N GLU A 88 -5.86 9.35 -18.21
CA GLU A 88 -6.29 10.47 -19.06
C GLU A 88 -5.83 11.86 -18.56
N ARG A 89 -5.53 12.00 -17.27
CA ARG A 89 -5.19 13.29 -16.63
C ARG A 89 -3.69 13.54 -16.52
N LEU A 90 -2.88 12.49 -16.62
CA LEU A 90 -1.44 12.53 -16.38
C LEU A 90 -0.71 13.61 -17.21
N GLU A 91 -1.09 13.79 -18.48
CA GLU A 91 -0.43 14.78 -19.34
C GLU A 91 -0.66 16.21 -18.85
N GLY A 92 -1.88 16.51 -18.37
CA GLY A 92 -2.19 17.81 -17.78
C GLY A 92 -1.44 18.05 -16.47
N TRP A 93 -1.27 17.02 -15.64
CA TRP A 93 -0.52 17.13 -14.38
C TRP A 93 0.99 17.27 -14.60
N ALA A 94 1.55 16.55 -15.57
CA ALA A 94 2.94 16.76 -15.99
C ALA A 94 3.15 18.19 -16.51
N ALA A 95 2.22 18.71 -17.33
CA ALA A 95 2.29 20.09 -17.81
C ALA A 95 2.15 21.14 -16.69
N LEU A 96 1.39 20.83 -15.62
CA LEU A 96 1.27 21.67 -14.42
C LEU A 96 2.58 21.72 -13.61
N GLY A 97 3.46 20.73 -13.76
CA GLY A 97 4.71 20.62 -13.01
C GLY A 97 4.67 19.63 -11.84
N ILE A 98 3.62 18.82 -11.72
CA ILE A 98 3.61 17.67 -10.82
C ILE A 98 4.69 16.68 -11.29
N THR A 99 5.41 16.08 -10.35
CA THR A 99 6.47 15.11 -10.64
C THR A 99 6.20 13.74 -10.03
N VAL A 100 5.34 13.66 -9.01
CA VAL A 100 4.91 12.41 -8.37
C VAL A 100 3.38 12.37 -8.26
N VAL A 101 2.76 11.31 -8.76
CA VAL A 101 1.33 11.02 -8.51
C VAL A 101 1.26 10.00 -7.38
N GLN A 102 0.73 10.39 -6.22
CA GLN A 102 0.48 9.49 -5.10
C GLN A 102 -0.95 8.95 -5.19
N LEU A 103 -1.09 7.65 -5.40
CA LEU A 103 -2.38 6.99 -5.32
C LEU A 103 -2.71 6.73 -3.85
N MET A 104 -3.91 7.11 -3.42
CA MET A 104 -4.54 6.55 -2.21
C MET A 104 -4.64 5.02 -2.30
N PRO A 105 -4.85 4.28 -1.19
CA PRO A 105 -4.71 2.83 -1.19
C PRO A 105 -5.62 2.15 -2.21
N VAL A 106 -5.04 1.19 -2.95
CA VAL A 106 -5.72 0.51 -4.06
C VAL A 106 -6.08 -0.94 -3.74
N ASN A 107 -5.71 -1.44 -2.55
CA ASN A 107 -6.02 -2.78 -2.07
C ASN A 107 -7.53 -3.06 -2.06
N ALA A 108 -7.92 -4.32 -2.30
CA ALA A 108 -9.33 -4.65 -2.38
C ALA A 108 -10.01 -4.56 -1.01
N PHE A 109 -11.17 -3.90 -0.99
CA PHE A 109 -11.99 -3.58 0.18
C PHE A 109 -13.45 -4.05 -0.02
N GLY A 110 -14.23 -4.07 1.05
CA GLY A 110 -15.66 -4.36 1.01
C GLY A 110 -16.46 -3.31 0.21
N GLY A 111 -17.31 -3.76 -0.71
CA GLY A 111 -18.13 -2.88 -1.56
C GLY A 111 -17.42 -2.36 -2.82
N THR A 112 -17.87 -1.21 -3.33
CA THR A 112 -17.40 -0.62 -4.60
C THR A 112 -16.90 0.82 -4.48
N ARG A 113 -16.97 1.40 -3.28
CA ARG A 113 -16.50 2.75 -2.96
C ARG A 113 -15.94 2.74 -1.55
N ASN A 114 -14.68 3.14 -1.44
CA ASN A 114 -13.97 3.28 -0.18
C ASN A 114 -12.80 4.25 -0.43
N TRP A 115 -12.24 4.88 0.61
CA TRP A 115 -11.00 5.65 0.46
C TRP A 115 -9.78 4.77 0.20
N GLY A 116 -9.84 3.50 0.60
CA GLY A 116 -8.78 2.49 0.46
C GLY A 116 -8.33 1.90 1.80
N TYR A 117 -8.51 2.64 2.89
CA TYR A 117 -8.03 2.26 4.23
C TYR A 117 -8.75 1.04 4.82
N ASP A 118 -9.98 0.72 4.38
CA ASP A 118 -10.68 -0.51 4.78
C ASP A 118 -10.32 -1.74 3.92
N GLY A 119 -9.16 -1.74 3.26
CA GLY A 119 -8.79 -2.87 2.42
C GLY A 119 -8.37 -4.10 3.24
N VAL A 120 -8.66 -5.27 2.68
CA VAL A 120 -8.53 -6.57 3.34
C VAL A 120 -7.70 -7.58 2.55
N LEU A 121 -7.50 -7.33 1.25
CA LEU A 121 -6.63 -8.14 0.39
C LEU A 121 -5.53 -7.24 -0.19
N PRO A 122 -4.41 -7.03 0.54
CA PRO A 122 -3.41 -6.02 0.19
C PRO A 122 -2.69 -6.32 -1.12
N TYR A 123 -2.76 -7.55 -1.61
CA TYR A 123 -2.13 -7.98 -2.87
C TYR A 123 -2.99 -7.78 -4.11
N ALA A 124 -4.29 -7.50 -3.95
CA ALA A 124 -5.24 -7.35 -5.05
C ALA A 124 -5.63 -5.88 -5.20
N PRO A 125 -5.47 -5.27 -6.38
CA PRO A 125 -6.15 -4.02 -6.69
C PRO A 125 -7.68 -4.17 -6.57
N ALA A 126 -8.37 -3.16 -6.06
CA ALA A 126 -9.82 -3.13 -5.95
C ALA A 126 -10.48 -3.23 -7.34
N GLU A 127 -11.38 -4.20 -7.53
CA GLU A 127 -12.07 -4.44 -8.81
C GLU A 127 -12.81 -3.20 -9.33
N SER A 128 -13.30 -2.34 -8.43
CA SER A 128 -13.99 -1.09 -8.77
C SER A 128 -13.09 -0.03 -9.41
N TYR A 129 -11.77 -0.12 -9.24
CA TYR A 129 -10.81 0.83 -9.83
C TYR A 129 -10.26 0.37 -11.18
N GLY A 130 -10.28 -0.95 -11.42
CA GLY A 130 -9.84 -1.56 -12.66
C GLY A 130 -9.13 -2.88 -12.43
N THR A 131 -8.54 -3.41 -13.50
CA THR A 131 -7.76 -4.65 -13.46
C THR A 131 -6.30 -4.39 -13.03
N PRO A 132 -5.57 -5.43 -12.59
CA PRO A 132 -4.11 -5.37 -12.44
C PRO A 132 -3.39 -4.85 -13.70
N ALA A 133 -3.87 -5.20 -14.89
CA ALA A 133 -3.30 -4.73 -16.14
C ALA A 133 -3.51 -3.23 -16.37
N SER A 134 -4.67 -2.68 -16.03
CA SER A 134 -4.92 -1.23 -16.13
C SER A 134 -4.12 -0.42 -15.11
N LEU A 135 -3.92 -0.93 -13.88
CA LEU A 135 -3.05 -0.27 -12.90
C LEU A 135 -1.61 -0.19 -13.42
N ARG A 136 -1.12 -1.29 -13.99
CA ARG A 136 0.21 -1.31 -14.59
C ARG A 136 0.32 -0.38 -15.79
N ALA A 137 -0.69 -0.36 -16.66
CA ALA A 137 -0.74 0.57 -17.80
C ALA A 137 -0.74 2.04 -17.36
N LEU A 138 -1.39 2.36 -16.24
CA LEU A 138 -1.35 3.69 -15.62
C LEU A 138 0.08 4.06 -15.20
N VAL A 139 0.78 3.17 -14.49
CA VAL A 139 2.18 3.40 -14.07
C VAL A 139 3.09 3.56 -15.30
N ASP A 140 2.98 2.66 -16.29
CA ASP A 140 3.75 2.73 -17.53
C ASP A 140 3.51 4.06 -18.28
N ARG A 141 2.26 4.55 -18.31
CA ARG A 141 1.91 5.84 -18.91
C ARG A 141 2.49 7.02 -18.15
N ALA A 142 2.48 6.98 -16.81
CA ALA A 142 3.09 8.01 -15.98
C ALA A 142 4.59 8.10 -16.23
N HIS A 143 5.30 6.96 -16.25
CA HIS A 143 6.73 6.90 -16.57
C HIS A 143 7.03 7.45 -17.97
N ALA A 144 6.16 7.18 -18.96
CA ALA A 144 6.30 7.72 -20.30
C ALA A 144 6.18 9.24 -20.37
N LEU A 145 5.50 9.86 -19.40
CA LEU A 145 5.36 11.30 -19.23
C LEU A 145 6.40 11.90 -18.27
N GLY A 146 7.33 11.09 -17.77
CA GLY A 146 8.34 11.54 -16.81
C GLY A 146 7.81 11.77 -15.39
N LEU A 147 6.68 11.15 -15.04
CA LEU A 147 6.07 11.19 -13.71
C LEU A 147 6.45 9.94 -12.93
N SER A 148 6.83 10.10 -11.67
CA SER A 148 6.88 9.01 -10.70
C SER A 148 5.49 8.68 -10.18
N VAL A 149 5.25 7.42 -9.80
CA VAL A 149 4.01 7.00 -9.14
C VAL A 149 4.31 6.42 -7.77
N MET A 150 3.67 6.95 -6.74
CA MET A 150 3.77 6.48 -5.36
C MET A 150 2.44 5.81 -4.96
N LEU A 151 2.50 4.76 -4.15
CA LEU A 151 1.33 4.10 -3.61
C LEU A 151 1.24 4.27 -2.10
N ASP A 152 0.09 4.69 -1.60
CA ASP A 152 -0.27 4.61 -0.19
C ASP A 152 -0.56 3.16 0.21
N VAL A 153 0.14 2.65 1.21
CA VAL A 153 0.04 1.26 1.71
C VAL A 153 -0.31 1.22 3.18
N VAL A 154 -1.25 0.33 3.53
CA VAL A 154 -1.81 0.19 4.87
C VAL A 154 -1.35 -1.13 5.47
N TYR A 155 -0.38 -1.06 6.38
CA TYR A 155 0.22 -2.23 7.06
C TYR A 155 -0.05 -2.27 8.56
N ASN A 156 -0.76 -1.28 9.10
CA ASN A 156 -1.09 -1.18 10.52
C ASN A 156 -2.40 -1.89 10.91
N HIS A 157 -3.31 -2.13 9.96
CA HIS A 157 -4.57 -2.84 10.19
C HIS A 157 -5.14 -3.48 8.90
N PHE A 158 -6.29 -4.13 9.03
CA PHE A 158 -7.14 -4.58 7.92
C PHE A 158 -8.54 -4.02 8.12
N GLY A 159 -9.24 -3.74 7.01
CA GLY A 159 -10.63 -3.32 7.07
C GLY A 159 -11.57 -4.37 7.68
N PRO A 160 -12.79 -3.95 8.05
CA PRO A 160 -13.72 -4.78 8.82
C PRO A 160 -14.44 -5.85 8.00
N ASP A 161 -14.45 -5.76 6.66
CA ASP A 161 -15.25 -6.62 5.79
C ASP A 161 -14.40 -7.38 4.78
N GLY A 162 -14.40 -8.72 4.89
CA GLY A 162 -13.68 -9.62 3.97
C GLY A 162 -12.27 -10.05 4.42
N ASN A 163 -11.83 -9.64 5.62
CA ASN A 163 -10.58 -10.15 6.19
C ASN A 163 -10.80 -11.53 6.84
N TYR A 164 -10.25 -12.58 6.22
CA TYR A 164 -10.32 -13.95 6.72
C TYR A 164 -9.04 -14.43 7.40
N LEU A 165 -8.00 -13.60 7.53
CA LEU A 165 -6.69 -14.02 8.04
C LEU A 165 -6.77 -14.63 9.45
N GLY A 166 -7.64 -14.13 10.31
CA GLY A 166 -7.85 -14.68 11.66
C GLY A 166 -8.35 -16.13 11.65
N ASP A 167 -9.08 -16.53 10.61
CA ASP A 167 -9.56 -17.90 10.41
C ASP A 167 -8.53 -18.79 9.71
N TYR A 168 -7.74 -18.21 8.81
CA TYR A 168 -6.63 -18.89 8.13
C TYR A 168 -5.48 -19.22 9.08
N ALA A 169 -5.06 -18.22 9.83
CA ALA A 169 -3.89 -18.23 10.69
C ALA A 169 -4.18 -17.26 11.83
N SER A 170 -4.82 -17.74 12.89
CA SER A 170 -5.17 -16.90 14.06
C SER A 170 -3.97 -16.17 14.66
N GLY A 171 -2.77 -16.75 14.50
CA GLY A 171 -1.51 -16.12 14.89
C GLY A 171 -1.06 -14.95 14.01
N PHE A 172 -1.82 -14.53 13.00
CA PHE A 172 -1.55 -13.33 12.21
C PHE A 172 -1.79 -12.05 13.03
N PHE A 173 -2.63 -12.14 14.07
CA PHE A 173 -2.94 -11.05 14.99
C PHE A 173 -2.50 -11.40 16.41
N HIS A 174 -2.15 -10.38 17.20
CA HIS A 174 -1.99 -10.53 18.63
C HIS A 174 -3.36 -10.70 19.28
N ALA A 175 -3.54 -11.77 20.08
CA ALA A 175 -4.83 -12.08 20.69
C ALA A 175 -5.32 -10.98 21.65
N ASP A 176 -4.39 -10.28 22.30
CA ASP A 176 -4.68 -9.34 23.40
C ASP A 176 -4.44 -7.86 23.05
N ALA A 177 -4.00 -7.55 21.82
CA ALA A 177 -3.69 -6.18 21.40
C ALA A 177 -4.61 -5.74 20.25
N HIS A 178 -5.14 -4.52 20.34
CA HIS A 178 -6.11 -3.96 19.39
C HIS A 178 -5.66 -2.55 19.01
N THR A 179 -5.80 -2.20 17.74
CA THR A 179 -5.66 -0.83 17.22
C THR A 179 -7.05 -0.18 17.19
N PRO A 180 -7.15 1.15 16.95
CA PRO A 180 -8.44 1.81 16.75
C PRO A 180 -9.30 1.20 15.61
N TRP A 181 -8.69 0.43 14.70
CA TRP A 181 -9.33 -0.10 13.49
C TRP A 181 -9.43 -1.64 13.45
N GLY A 182 -8.89 -2.38 14.43
CA GLY A 182 -8.97 -3.85 14.43
C GLY A 182 -7.98 -4.55 15.37
N GLY A 183 -7.81 -5.86 15.20
CA GLY A 183 -6.77 -6.62 15.93
C GLY A 183 -5.37 -6.19 15.51
N ALA A 184 -4.45 -6.05 16.45
CA ALA A 184 -3.08 -5.65 16.15
C ALA A 184 -2.36 -6.74 15.35
N VAL A 185 -1.74 -6.34 14.25
CA VAL A 185 -1.00 -7.22 13.35
C VAL A 185 0.29 -7.68 14.02
N ALA A 186 0.55 -8.99 14.05
CA ALA A 186 1.71 -9.58 14.72
C ALA A 186 2.97 -9.57 13.84
N VAL A 187 3.42 -8.38 13.45
CA VAL A 187 4.59 -8.18 12.56
C VAL A 187 5.92 -8.65 13.17
N ASP A 188 5.95 -8.90 14.48
CA ASP A 188 7.06 -9.55 15.18
C ASP A 188 7.25 -11.03 14.75
N ARG A 189 6.23 -11.62 14.11
CA ARG A 189 6.24 -12.99 13.61
C ARG A 189 6.68 -13.03 12.16
N GLU A 190 7.66 -13.89 11.87
CA GLU A 190 8.27 -14.00 10.54
C GLU A 190 7.25 -14.14 9.37
N PRO A 191 6.23 -15.00 9.42
CA PRO A 191 5.28 -15.11 8.30
C PRO A 191 4.47 -13.84 8.05
N VAL A 192 4.18 -13.07 9.11
CA VAL A 192 3.42 -11.82 9.04
C VAL A 192 4.31 -10.70 8.51
N ALA A 193 5.52 -10.56 9.04
CA ALA A 193 6.51 -9.63 8.50
C ALA A 193 6.75 -9.87 7.00
N ARG A 194 6.97 -11.13 6.62
CA ARG A 194 7.19 -11.54 5.23
C ARG A 194 6.00 -11.20 4.33
N PHE A 195 4.77 -11.42 4.80
CA PHE A 195 3.55 -11.04 4.06
C PHE A 195 3.52 -9.55 3.69
N PHE A 196 3.89 -8.66 4.60
CA PHE A 196 3.93 -7.23 4.26
C PHE A 196 5.16 -6.84 3.44
N ILE A 197 6.33 -7.43 3.70
CA ILE A 197 7.53 -7.13 2.90
C ILE A 197 7.35 -7.61 1.45
N ASP A 198 6.78 -8.80 1.24
CA ASP A 198 6.47 -9.29 -0.11
C ASP A 198 5.38 -8.46 -0.79
N ASN A 199 4.43 -7.90 -0.02
CA ASN A 199 3.44 -6.98 -0.58
C ASN A 199 4.10 -5.68 -1.08
N ALA A 200 4.97 -5.09 -0.27
CA ALA A 200 5.71 -3.87 -0.65
C ALA A 200 6.59 -4.13 -1.89
N LEU A 201 7.32 -5.25 -1.90
CA LEU A 201 8.14 -5.64 -3.04
C LEU A 201 7.30 -5.92 -4.28
N MET A 202 6.13 -6.55 -4.15
CA MET A 202 5.21 -6.73 -5.27
C MET A 202 4.87 -5.38 -5.92
N TRP A 203 4.44 -4.38 -5.15
CA TRP A 203 4.09 -3.08 -5.72
C TRP A 203 5.27 -2.43 -6.44
N LEU A 204 6.46 -2.51 -5.85
CA LEU A 204 7.65 -1.90 -6.43
C LEU A 204 8.16 -2.68 -7.67
N GLU A 205 8.15 -4.00 -7.66
CA GLU A 205 8.76 -4.85 -8.70
C GLU A 205 7.78 -5.25 -9.80
N ASP A 206 6.58 -5.71 -9.43
CA ASP A 206 5.62 -6.25 -10.40
C ASP A 206 4.84 -5.13 -11.11
N TYR A 207 4.48 -4.08 -10.35
CA TYR A 207 3.71 -2.93 -10.86
C TYR A 207 4.57 -1.73 -11.21
N GLY A 208 5.82 -1.67 -10.72
CA GLY A 208 6.75 -0.60 -11.08
C GLY A 208 6.50 0.72 -10.35
N PHE A 209 5.84 0.73 -9.19
CA PHE A 209 5.71 1.95 -8.37
C PHE A 209 7.09 2.49 -7.97
N ASP A 210 7.26 3.80 -7.99
CA ASP A 210 8.51 4.52 -7.67
C ASP A 210 8.57 4.97 -6.21
N GLY A 211 7.60 4.56 -5.39
CA GLY A 211 7.60 4.84 -3.98
C GLY A 211 6.41 4.28 -3.25
N LEU A 212 6.52 4.20 -1.93
CA LEU A 212 5.46 3.79 -1.03
C LEU A 212 5.30 4.84 0.07
N ARG A 213 4.08 5.29 0.32
CA ARG A 213 3.70 6.05 1.50
C ARG A 213 3.08 5.07 2.50
N PHE A 214 3.65 4.98 3.69
CA PHE A 214 3.22 4.03 4.71
C PHE A 214 2.24 4.70 5.67
N ASP A 215 1.02 4.21 5.70
CA ASP A 215 -0.07 4.70 6.54
C ASP A 215 0.15 4.39 8.02
N ALA A 216 -0.10 5.41 8.85
CA ALA A 216 -0.15 5.41 10.30
C ALA A 216 0.90 4.50 10.95
N VAL A 217 2.18 4.70 10.63
CA VAL A 217 3.23 3.78 11.10
C VAL A 217 3.41 3.80 12.62
N HIS A 218 2.96 4.87 13.28
CA HIS A 218 2.90 4.97 14.73
C HIS A 218 1.98 3.91 15.37
N ALA A 219 1.01 3.36 14.62
CA ALA A 219 0.13 2.28 15.04
C ALA A 219 0.72 0.88 14.76
N ILE A 220 1.85 0.81 14.05
CA ILE A 220 2.68 -0.40 13.94
C ILE A 220 3.64 -0.37 15.14
N ASP A 221 3.27 -1.04 16.22
CA ASP A 221 4.05 -1.05 17.48
C ASP A 221 5.27 -2.00 17.40
N ASP A 222 6.03 -1.91 16.30
CA ASP A 222 7.28 -2.65 16.06
C ASP A 222 8.20 -1.85 15.13
N ASP A 223 9.09 -1.10 15.74
CA ASP A 223 10.11 -0.30 15.06
C ASP A 223 11.10 -1.16 14.25
N ALA A 224 11.39 -2.38 14.71
CA ALA A 224 12.34 -3.28 14.06
C ALA A 224 11.75 -3.84 12.76
N PHE A 225 10.43 -4.00 12.68
CA PHE A 225 9.74 -4.35 11.44
C PHE A 225 9.88 -3.25 10.38
N LEU A 226 9.71 -1.98 10.73
CA LEU A 226 9.89 -0.84 9.80
C LEU A 226 11.34 -0.75 9.31
N ASP A 227 12.31 -0.90 10.20
CA ASP A 227 13.73 -0.90 9.84
C ASP A 227 14.07 -2.07 8.90
N ARG A 228 13.48 -3.25 9.17
CA ARG A 228 13.60 -4.42 8.30
C ARG A 228 12.96 -4.17 6.93
N MET A 229 11.77 -3.59 6.88
CA MET A 229 11.06 -3.24 5.66
C MET A 229 11.94 -2.40 4.74
N ALA A 230 12.43 -1.26 5.25
CA ALA A 230 13.29 -0.37 4.48
C ALA A 230 14.54 -1.10 3.99
N ARG A 231 15.26 -1.77 4.90
CA ARG A 231 16.49 -2.50 4.56
C ARG A 231 16.29 -3.54 3.45
N GLU A 232 15.22 -4.34 3.51
CA GLU A 232 14.94 -5.36 2.50
C GLU A 232 14.53 -4.78 1.15
N ILE A 233 13.72 -3.70 1.15
CA ILE A 233 13.39 -2.97 -0.08
C ILE A 233 14.68 -2.42 -0.72
N ARG A 234 15.53 -1.73 0.05
CA ARG A 234 16.79 -1.17 -0.45
C ARG A 234 17.74 -2.24 -0.97
N ALA A 235 17.77 -3.43 -0.35
CA ALA A 235 18.60 -4.54 -0.80
C ALA A 235 18.10 -5.17 -2.11
N ARG A 236 16.79 -5.08 -2.39
CA ARG A 236 16.18 -5.78 -3.54
C ARG A 236 16.00 -4.92 -4.78
N ILE A 237 15.75 -3.63 -4.60
CA ILE A 237 15.61 -2.67 -5.70
C ILE A 237 16.98 -2.34 -6.28
N ARG A 238 17.05 -2.20 -7.62
CA ARG A 238 18.29 -1.87 -8.32
C ARG A 238 18.84 -0.52 -7.83
N PRO A 239 20.16 -0.38 -7.60
CA PRO A 239 20.74 0.87 -7.09
C PRO A 239 20.56 2.09 -7.99
N ASP A 240 20.32 1.88 -9.29
CA ASP A 240 20.10 2.95 -10.27
C ASP A 240 18.65 3.43 -10.36
N ARG A 241 17.74 2.81 -9.59
CA ARG A 241 16.33 3.19 -9.52
C ARG A 241 16.06 3.98 -8.24
N HIS A 242 15.55 5.18 -8.40
CA HIS A 242 14.95 5.99 -7.35
C HIS A 242 13.61 5.36 -6.93
N VAL A 243 13.58 4.87 -5.68
CA VAL A 243 12.36 4.44 -4.99
C VAL A 243 12.26 5.24 -3.71
N HIS A 244 11.13 5.90 -3.48
CA HIS A 244 10.93 6.80 -2.34
C HIS A 244 10.00 6.20 -1.29
N LEU A 245 10.47 6.06 -0.05
CA LEU A 245 9.72 5.52 1.07
C LEU A 245 9.36 6.67 2.01
N VAL A 246 8.06 6.92 2.19
CA VAL A 246 7.54 8.07 2.94
C VAL A 246 6.66 7.58 4.10
N LEU A 247 6.85 8.12 5.30
CA LEU A 247 6.07 7.73 6.47
C LEU A 247 4.94 8.71 6.77
N GLU A 248 3.75 8.23 7.12
CA GLU A 248 2.82 8.98 7.97
C GLU A 248 3.11 8.61 9.42
N ASN A 249 3.73 9.53 10.17
CA ASN A 249 4.20 9.28 11.53
C ASN A 249 3.90 10.46 12.45
N GLU A 250 2.98 10.28 13.40
CA GLU A 250 2.63 11.30 14.40
C GLU A 250 3.71 11.48 15.48
N ARG A 251 4.67 10.55 15.61
CA ARG A 251 5.72 10.62 16.65
C ARG A 251 6.82 11.64 16.33
N ASN A 252 6.91 12.13 15.09
CA ASN A 252 7.96 13.05 14.63
C ASN A 252 9.40 12.51 14.81
N ASP A 253 9.58 11.20 14.62
CA ASP A 253 10.87 10.52 14.82
C ASP A 253 11.86 10.75 13.65
N ALA A 254 12.58 11.87 13.68
CA ALA A 254 13.54 12.22 12.62
C ALA A 254 14.66 11.17 12.39
N GLU A 255 14.96 10.35 13.39
CA GLU A 255 15.96 9.27 13.31
C GLU A 255 15.60 8.15 12.33
N ARG A 256 14.34 8.06 11.90
CA ARG A 256 13.90 7.12 10.85
C ARG A 256 14.30 7.56 9.45
N LEU A 257 14.66 8.83 9.28
CA LEU A 257 14.96 9.42 7.99
C LEU A 257 16.45 9.32 7.65
N GLY A 258 16.75 9.19 6.37
CA GLY A 258 18.12 9.28 5.83
C GLY A 258 18.58 8.05 5.06
N ASP A 259 19.87 8.04 4.72
CA ASP A 259 20.46 7.09 3.79
C ASP A 259 20.20 5.63 4.17
N GLY A 260 19.61 4.88 3.23
CA GLY A 260 19.27 3.47 3.41
C GLY A 260 18.05 3.20 4.29
N ARG A 261 17.34 4.25 4.76
CA ARG A 261 16.10 4.17 5.55
C ARG A 261 14.93 4.74 4.73
N TYR A 262 14.08 5.55 5.37
CA TYR A 262 12.99 6.30 4.77
C TYR A 262 13.47 7.66 4.26
N ASP A 263 12.92 8.12 3.14
CA ASP A 263 13.35 9.36 2.48
C ASP A 263 12.68 10.60 3.08
N ALA A 264 11.44 10.45 3.57
CA ALA A 264 10.69 11.53 4.18
C ALA A 264 9.58 11.02 5.13
N GLN A 265 8.96 11.96 5.82
CA GLN A 265 7.69 11.75 6.51
C GLN A 265 6.73 12.91 6.21
N TRP A 266 5.44 12.64 6.33
CA TRP A 266 4.44 13.69 6.44
C TRP A 266 4.69 14.51 7.71
N ASN A 267 4.59 15.82 7.56
CA ASN A 267 4.80 16.80 8.63
C ASN A 267 3.49 17.55 8.86
N ASP A 268 2.61 16.94 9.62
CA ASP A 268 1.28 17.49 9.90
C ASP A 268 1.37 18.76 10.74
N ASP A 269 2.44 18.96 11.52
CA ASP A 269 2.64 20.18 12.29
C ASP A 269 2.64 21.42 11.39
N PHE A 270 3.28 21.34 10.22
CA PHE A 270 3.26 22.45 9.25
C PHE A 270 1.83 22.76 8.76
N HIS A 271 1.06 21.73 8.41
CA HIS A 271 -0.34 21.88 8.03
C HIS A 271 -1.18 22.48 9.17
N ASN A 272 -1.04 21.93 10.36
CA ASN A 272 -1.85 22.28 11.53
C ASN A 272 -1.57 23.72 11.99
N VAL A 273 -0.30 24.15 12.03
CA VAL A 273 0.09 25.53 12.31
C VAL A 273 -0.55 26.48 11.30
N LEU A 274 -0.46 26.19 10.01
CA LEU A 274 -1.06 27.04 8.97
C LEU A 274 -2.58 27.07 9.05
N HIS A 275 -3.24 25.94 9.31
CA HIS A 275 -4.68 25.87 9.47
C HIS A 275 -5.16 26.77 10.63
N VAL A 276 -4.53 26.67 11.80
CA VAL A 276 -4.86 27.52 12.95
C VAL A 276 -4.64 29.00 12.63
N LEU A 277 -3.53 29.35 11.98
CA LEU A 277 -3.22 30.74 11.61
C LEU A 277 -4.24 31.34 10.63
N LEU A 278 -4.74 30.55 9.68
CA LEU A 278 -5.60 31.02 8.61
C LEU A 278 -7.09 30.96 8.95
N THR A 279 -7.51 30.04 9.82
CA THR A 279 -8.93 29.79 10.14
C THR A 279 -9.33 30.17 11.57
N GLY A 280 -8.38 30.15 12.51
CA GLY A 280 -8.65 30.30 13.94
C GLY A 280 -9.30 29.07 14.60
N GLU A 281 -9.47 27.95 13.89
CA GLU A 281 -10.02 26.72 14.46
C GLU A 281 -9.02 26.07 15.42
N THR A 282 -9.50 25.61 16.58
CA THR A 282 -8.66 25.06 17.67
C THR A 282 -9.25 23.80 18.31
N ASN A 283 -10.17 23.13 17.62
CA ASN A 283 -10.80 21.90 18.10
C ASN A 283 -9.89 20.69 17.85
N ALA A 284 -10.03 19.63 18.66
CA ALA A 284 -9.26 18.38 18.54
C ALA A 284 -7.73 18.63 18.52
N TYR A 285 -7.00 18.02 17.59
CA TYR A 285 -5.54 18.12 17.50
C TYR A 285 -5.05 19.55 17.18
N TYR A 286 -5.90 20.44 16.65
CA TYR A 286 -5.53 21.86 16.47
C TYR A 286 -5.30 22.60 17.80
N ALA A 287 -5.82 22.08 18.92
CA ALA A 287 -5.60 22.67 20.24
C ALA A 287 -4.10 22.75 20.62
N ASP A 288 -3.29 21.80 20.14
CA ASP A 288 -1.85 21.75 20.43
C ASP A 288 -1.07 22.90 19.77
N PHE A 289 -1.67 23.57 18.78
CA PHE A 289 -1.11 24.68 18.02
C PHE A 289 -1.82 26.02 18.32
N ALA A 290 -2.77 26.05 19.25
CA ALA A 290 -3.59 27.23 19.52
C ALA A 290 -2.82 28.41 20.15
N ASP A 291 -1.79 28.13 20.96
CA ASP A 291 -0.94 29.17 21.58
C ASP A 291 0.28 29.46 20.71
N ARG A 292 0.39 30.71 20.25
CA ARG A 292 1.49 31.24 19.41
C ARG A 292 1.89 30.29 18.27
N PRO A 293 0.96 29.94 17.35
CA PRO A 293 1.22 28.99 16.26
C PRO A 293 2.42 29.37 15.38
N ALA A 294 2.72 30.66 15.20
CA ALA A 294 3.87 31.11 14.40
C ALA A 294 5.24 30.87 15.07
N GLU A 295 5.27 30.43 16.34
CA GLU A 295 6.49 30.10 17.10
C GLU A 295 6.69 28.58 17.26
N ARG A 296 5.79 27.76 16.69
CA ARG A 296 5.80 26.30 16.73
C ARG A 296 6.54 25.72 15.53
#